data_AF-A0A9D3Q4V3-F1
#
_entry.id   AF-A0A9D3Q4V3-F1
#
_cell.length_a   1.000
_cell.length_b   1.000
_cell.length_c   1.000
_cell.angle_alpha   90.00
_cell.angle_beta   90.00
_cell.angle_gamma   90.00
#
_symmetry.space_group_name_H-M   'P 1'
#
loop_
_entity.id
_entity.type
_entity.pdbx_description
1 polymer ?
#
loop_
_entity_poly.entity_id
_entity_poly.type
_entity_poly.pdbx_seq_one_letter_code
_entity_poly.pdbx_strand_id
1 'polypeptide(L)'
;MIFDTPSSLLSPRSTAGTRSWDPGGDHRHCRKLPGKRGCAYSRRPLLFPINPRASLSSSPLSTEDSHTADTMAALRPLVKPKIVKKRTKKFIRHQSDRYVKIAKNWRKPRGIDNRVRRRFKGQILMPNIGYGSNKKTKHMLPSGFRKFLVHNIKELEVLMMSNRTHCAEIAHNVSSKNRKLIVERAAQLAIKITNPNARLRSEENE
;
A
#
# COMPACT_ATOMS: atom_id res chain seq x y z
N MET A 1 2.75 -65.11 37.60
CA MET A 1 1.31 -64.93 37.83
C MET A 1 0.96 -63.52 37.36
N ILE A 2 0.81 -63.17 36.08
CA ILE A 2 -0.06 -63.70 35.00
C ILE A 2 -1.45 -64.05 35.53
N PHE A 3 -2.39 -63.14 35.33
CA PHE A 3 -3.80 -63.45 35.14
C PHE A 3 -4.25 -62.79 33.83
N ASP A 4 -4.40 -63.64 32.82
CA ASP A 4 -5.26 -63.48 31.65
C ASP A 4 -6.73 -63.44 32.10
N THR A 5 -7.63 -62.66 31.49
CA THR A 5 -8.53 -63.03 30.36
C THR A 5 -9.73 -62.03 30.33
N PRO A 6 -10.64 -61.98 29.33
CA PRO A 6 -10.49 -62.10 27.87
C PRO A 6 -11.36 -61.09 27.03
N SER A 7 -11.11 -61.09 25.71
CA SER A 7 -12.01 -60.97 24.53
C SER A 7 -13.53 -60.84 24.79
N SER A 8 -14.38 -60.14 24.03
CA SER A 8 -14.48 -59.79 22.60
C SER A 8 -15.65 -58.79 22.46
N LEU A 9 -15.74 -57.94 21.44
CA LEU A 9 -16.58 -58.20 20.28
C LEU A 9 -16.30 -57.21 19.14
N LEU A 10 -16.30 -57.79 17.95
CA LEU A 10 -16.06 -57.19 16.64
C LEU A 10 -17.22 -56.29 16.16
N SER A 11 -16.86 -55.41 15.23
CA SER A 11 -17.68 -54.50 14.43
C SER A 11 -18.77 -55.16 13.57
N PRO A 12 -19.59 -54.35 12.88
CA PRO A 12 -19.37 -54.33 11.43
C PRO A 12 -19.34 -52.92 10.80
N ARG A 13 -18.69 -52.91 9.63
CA ARG A 13 -18.58 -51.84 8.64
C ARG A 13 -19.94 -51.41 8.11
N SER A 14 -20.06 -50.13 7.76
CA SER A 14 -20.93 -49.66 6.68
C SER A 14 -20.11 -48.75 5.75
N THR A 15 -19.94 -49.23 4.52
CA THR A 15 -19.41 -48.53 3.36
C THR A 15 -20.57 -48.08 2.47
N ALA A 16 -20.52 -46.81 2.03
CA ALA A 16 -20.92 -46.29 0.71
C ALA A 16 -21.62 -44.92 0.84
N GLY A 17 -21.11 -43.94 0.09
CA GLY A 17 -21.73 -42.63 0.00
C GLY A 17 -20.82 -41.53 -0.53
N THR A 18 -20.12 -41.77 -1.64
CA THR A 18 -19.50 -40.71 -2.44
C THR A 18 -20.61 -39.82 -3.02
N ARG A 19 -20.66 -38.55 -2.62
CA ARG A 19 -21.32 -37.49 -3.40
C ARG A 19 -20.34 -36.35 -3.62
N SER A 20 -19.74 -36.39 -4.80
CA SER A 20 -19.19 -35.24 -5.53
C SER A 20 -20.30 -34.24 -5.80
N TRP A 21 -20.13 -32.96 -5.45
CA TRP A 21 -20.78 -31.82 -6.12
C TRP A 21 -19.88 -30.58 -6.00
N ASP A 22 -19.74 -29.91 -7.14
CA ASP A 22 -18.81 -28.84 -7.50
C ASP A 22 -18.97 -27.51 -6.74
N PRO A 23 -17.94 -26.65 -6.77
CA PRO A 23 -17.99 -25.29 -6.22
C PRO A 23 -18.74 -24.34 -7.16
N GLY A 24 -19.98 -24.02 -6.82
CA GLY A 24 -20.73 -22.93 -7.44
C GLY A 24 -20.16 -21.56 -7.04
N GLY A 25 -19.62 -20.83 -8.02
CA GLY A 25 -19.19 -19.44 -7.87
C GLY A 25 -20.38 -18.48 -7.97
N ASP A 26 -20.61 -17.70 -6.91
CA ASP A 26 -21.55 -16.57 -6.94
C ASP A 26 -20.80 -15.27 -7.26
N HIS A 27 -20.66 -15.03 -8.57
CA HIS A 27 -20.54 -13.69 -9.13
C HIS A 27 -21.83 -12.93 -8.82
N ARG A 28 -21.81 -12.06 -7.79
CA ARG A 28 -22.85 -11.05 -7.62
C ARG A 28 -22.78 -10.05 -8.77
N HIS A 29 -23.59 -10.35 -9.78
CA HIS A 29 -24.01 -9.45 -10.84
C HIS A 29 -24.66 -8.20 -10.22
N CYS A 30 -24.08 -7.05 -10.54
CA CYS A 30 -24.69 -5.75 -10.34
C CYS A 30 -25.94 -5.66 -11.22
N ARG A 31 -27.12 -5.46 -10.61
CA ARG A 31 -28.39 -5.31 -11.33
C ARG A 31 -28.33 -4.06 -12.21
N LYS A 32 -28.40 -4.24 -13.53
CA LYS A 32 -28.70 -3.21 -14.53
C LYS A 32 -30.14 -2.73 -14.31
N LEU A 33 -30.33 -1.43 -14.14
CA LEU A 33 -31.64 -0.77 -14.21
C LEU A 33 -31.94 -0.37 -15.67
N PRO A 34 -33.17 -0.54 -16.17
CA PRO A 34 -33.53 -0.18 -17.54
C PRO A 34 -34.08 1.26 -17.68
N GLY A 35 -33.49 2.01 -18.62
CA GLY A 35 -34.23 2.66 -19.71
C GLY A 35 -34.80 4.09 -19.55
N LYS A 36 -34.66 4.81 -20.68
CA LYS A 36 -35.38 6.03 -21.17
C LYS A 36 -34.71 7.36 -20.77
N ARG A 37 -34.43 8.36 -21.63
CA ARG A 37 -34.80 8.76 -23.01
C ARG A 37 -33.59 9.58 -23.55
N GLY A 38 -33.11 9.43 -24.78
CA GLY A 38 -33.71 10.03 -25.98
C GLY A 38 -33.21 11.46 -26.21
N CYS A 39 -32.25 11.66 -27.12
CA CYS A 39 -32.19 12.86 -27.97
C CYS A 39 -31.27 12.56 -29.17
N ALA A 40 -31.90 12.28 -30.31
CA ALA A 40 -31.23 12.19 -31.59
C ALA A 40 -31.08 13.63 -32.13
N TYR A 41 -29.87 14.03 -32.49
CA TYR A 41 -29.70 15.09 -33.47
C TYR A 41 -28.66 14.65 -34.48
N SER A 42 -29.11 14.51 -35.71
CA SER A 42 -28.33 14.07 -36.85
C SER A 42 -28.04 15.27 -37.76
N ARG A 43 -26.79 15.32 -38.26
CA ARG A 43 -26.31 15.96 -39.50
C ARG A 43 -26.18 17.50 -39.50
N ARG A 44 -24.96 18.01 -39.74
CA ARG A 44 -24.37 18.27 -41.08
C ARG A 44 -22.97 18.91 -40.93
N PRO A 45 -22.00 18.56 -41.80
CA PRO A 45 -20.77 19.32 -41.97
C PRO A 45 -20.97 20.41 -43.04
N LEU A 46 -20.47 21.62 -42.80
CA LEU A 46 -20.27 22.63 -43.85
C LEU A 46 -18.79 23.00 -43.88
N LEU A 47 -18.22 22.85 -45.06
CA LEU A 47 -16.86 23.21 -45.44
C LEU A 47 -16.80 24.65 -45.96
N PHE A 48 -15.62 25.26 -45.77
CA PHE A 48 -15.02 26.44 -46.45
C PHE A 48 -15.48 27.86 -46.03
N PRO A 49 -14.66 28.93 -46.26
CA PRO A 49 -13.30 28.99 -46.85
C PRO A 49 -12.23 29.73 -46.02
N ILE A 50 -11.01 29.63 -46.53
CA ILE A 50 -9.77 30.34 -46.18
C ILE A 50 -9.90 31.84 -46.53
N ASN A 51 -9.38 32.75 -45.69
CA ASN A 51 -8.75 34.00 -46.15
C ASN A 51 -7.89 34.67 -45.06
N PRO A 52 -6.97 35.58 -45.45
CA PRO A 52 -5.63 35.63 -44.86
C PRO A 52 -5.35 36.90 -44.04
N ARG A 53 -4.25 36.81 -43.28
CA ARG A 53 -3.31 37.89 -42.93
C ARG A 53 -3.86 39.08 -42.13
N ALA A 54 -3.52 39.11 -40.85
CA ALA A 54 -3.24 40.35 -40.12
C ALA A 54 -1.95 40.19 -39.30
N SER A 55 -1.18 41.26 -39.31
CA SER A 55 0.23 41.38 -38.95
C SER A 55 0.47 41.82 -37.50
N LEU A 56 1.59 41.32 -36.97
CA LEU A 56 2.58 42.00 -36.09
C LEU A 56 2.16 42.56 -34.71
N SER A 57 2.85 42.01 -33.71
CA SER A 57 3.38 42.58 -32.45
C SER A 57 3.12 41.54 -31.34
N SER A 58 4.02 41.15 -30.46
CA SER A 58 5.29 41.70 -30.01
C SER A 58 6.00 40.62 -29.17
N SER A 59 7.33 40.77 -29.08
CA SER A 59 8.21 40.28 -28.01
C SER A 59 8.76 38.84 -28.12
N PRO A 60 10.11 38.68 -28.16
CA PRO A 60 10.75 37.38 -28.03
C PRO A 60 10.60 36.92 -26.58
N LEU A 61 9.87 35.82 -26.38
CA LEU A 61 9.88 35.11 -25.11
C LEU A 61 11.29 34.52 -24.93
N SER A 62 12.04 35.13 -24.02
CA SER A 62 13.30 34.65 -23.49
C SER A 62 13.22 33.15 -23.25
N THR A 63 13.92 32.39 -24.09
CA THR A 63 14.05 30.94 -23.98
C THR A 63 15.14 30.64 -22.94
N GLU A 64 14.87 30.99 -21.69
CA GLU A 64 15.76 30.76 -20.55
C GLU A 64 15.01 29.98 -19.46
N ASP A 65 14.42 28.85 -19.82
CA ASP A 65 13.81 27.91 -18.85
C ASP A 65 14.06 26.45 -19.26
N SER A 66 15.16 26.16 -19.96
CA SER A 66 15.55 24.78 -20.30
C SER A 66 16.35 24.09 -19.18
N HIS A 67 16.70 24.77 -18.08
CA HIS A 67 17.48 24.18 -16.99
C HIS A 67 16.63 23.54 -15.87
N THR A 68 15.31 23.76 -15.81
CA THR A 68 14.48 23.24 -14.71
C THR A 68 13.92 21.84 -14.98
N ALA A 69 13.71 21.46 -16.24
CA ALA A 69 13.16 20.16 -16.62
C ALA A 69 14.18 19.00 -16.50
N ASP A 70 15.47 19.28 -16.71
CA ASP A 70 16.55 18.28 -16.60
C ASP A 70 17.00 17.98 -15.16
N THR A 71 16.49 18.75 -14.19
CA THR A 71 16.82 18.61 -12.75
C THR A 71 15.84 17.67 -12.01
N MET A 72 15.14 16.79 -12.72
CA MET A 72 14.35 15.70 -12.13
C MET A 72 15.00 14.34 -12.41
N ALA A 73 16.33 14.27 -12.37
CA ALA A 73 17.03 13.00 -12.23
C ALA A 73 16.48 12.28 -10.99
N ALA A 74 15.66 11.26 -11.20
CA ALA A 74 14.96 10.55 -10.13
C ALA A 74 15.96 10.13 -9.05
N LEU A 75 15.89 10.76 -7.88
CA LEU A 75 16.84 10.57 -6.79
C LEU A 75 16.96 9.08 -6.47
N ARG A 76 18.14 8.52 -6.79
CA ARG A 76 18.44 7.10 -6.58
C ARG A 76 19.02 6.92 -5.17
N PRO A 77 18.61 5.87 -4.45
CA PRO A 77 19.22 5.55 -3.17
C PRO A 77 20.69 5.16 -3.37
N LEU A 78 21.55 5.50 -2.41
CA LEU A 78 22.98 5.15 -2.49
C LEU A 78 23.20 3.64 -2.53
N VAL A 79 22.46 2.89 -1.71
CA VAL A 79 22.54 1.43 -1.62
C VAL A 79 21.13 0.87 -1.58
N LYS A 80 20.85 -0.11 -2.43
CA LYS A 80 19.58 -0.85 -2.43
C LYS A 80 19.83 -2.33 -2.10
N PRO A 81 20.01 -2.69 -0.81
CA PRO A 81 20.16 -4.09 -0.43
C PRO A 81 18.85 -4.86 -0.65
N LYS A 82 18.95 -6.15 -0.98
CA LYS A 82 17.77 -7.03 -1.10
C LYS A 82 17.07 -7.16 0.25
N ILE A 83 15.84 -6.66 0.34
CA ILE A 83 15.04 -6.71 1.56
C ILE A 83 14.41 -8.10 1.68
N VAL A 84 14.95 -8.93 2.58
CA VAL A 84 14.35 -10.23 2.92
C VAL A 84 13.44 -10.07 4.14
N LYS A 85 12.14 -10.36 3.97
CA LYS A 85 11.19 -10.45 5.08
C LYS A 85 10.93 -11.92 5.39
N LYS A 86 11.32 -12.36 6.60
CA LYS A 86 11.12 -13.75 7.07
C LYS A 86 9.65 -14.17 7.13
N ARG A 87 8.76 -13.21 7.37
CA ARG A 87 7.32 -13.41 7.42
C ARG A 87 6.60 -12.16 6.93
N THR A 88 5.61 -12.34 6.07
CA THR A 88 4.74 -11.27 5.54
C THR A 88 3.40 -11.21 6.27
N LYS A 89 2.85 -12.37 6.66
CA LYS A 89 1.58 -12.46 7.41
C LYS A 89 1.69 -11.78 8.78
N LYS A 90 0.73 -10.89 9.09
CA LYS A 90 0.63 -10.23 10.40
C LYS A 90 0.39 -11.25 11.52
N PHE A 91 0.87 -10.93 12.72
CA PHE A 91 0.54 -11.69 13.93
C PHE A 91 -0.81 -11.21 14.45
N ILE A 92 -1.83 -12.04 14.30
CA ILE A 92 -3.20 -11.75 14.72
C ILE A 92 -3.48 -12.30 16.11
N ARG A 93 -4.41 -11.69 16.85
CA ARG A 93 -4.90 -12.22 18.12
C ARG A 93 -5.68 -13.51 17.91
N HIS A 94 -5.54 -14.47 18.82
CA HIS A 94 -6.36 -15.67 18.86
C HIS A 94 -7.86 -15.32 18.89
N GLN A 95 -8.67 -15.98 18.04
CA GLN A 95 -10.14 -15.81 17.92
C GLN A 95 -10.62 -14.42 17.48
N SER A 96 -9.74 -13.57 16.94
CA SER A 96 -10.13 -12.27 16.34
C SER A 96 -10.87 -12.41 15.00
N ASP A 97 -10.80 -13.59 14.40
CA ASP A 97 -11.56 -14.02 13.23
C ASP A 97 -13.02 -14.36 13.58
N ARG A 98 -13.26 -14.93 14.77
CA ARG A 98 -14.60 -15.36 15.22
C ARG A 98 -15.41 -14.24 15.85
N TYR A 99 -14.77 -13.36 16.61
CA TYR A 99 -15.46 -12.34 17.42
C TYR A 99 -15.07 -10.93 17.00
N VAL A 100 -16.05 -10.13 16.57
CA VAL A 100 -15.86 -8.72 16.19
C VAL A 100 -15.32 -7.88 17.35
N LYS A 101 -15.77 -8.16 18.59
CA LYS A 101 -15.27 -7.49 19.81
C LYS A 101 -13.78 -7.70 20.08
N ILE A 102 -13.17 -8.73 19.48
CA ILE A 102 -11.75 -9.04 19.67
C ILE A 102 -10.96 -8.45 18.50
N ALA A 103 -10.25 -7.35 18.77
CA ALA A 103 -9.37 -6.75 17.77
C ALA A 103 -8.25 -7.70 17.32
N LYS A 104 -7.81 -7.52 16.07
CA LYS A 104 -6.73 -8.30 15.43
C LYS A 104 -5.32 -7.99 15.96
N ASN A 105 -5.18 -7.05 16.91
CA ASN A 105 -3.88 -6.66 17.49
C ASN A 105 -3.28 -7.78 18.36
N TRP A 106 -1.99 -8.07 18.19
CA TRP A 106 -1.36 -9.16 18.93
C TRP A 106 -1.43 -8.95 20.46
N ARG A 107 -1.86 -10.00 21.19
CA ARG A 107 -1.84 -10.10 22.65
C ARG A 107 -1.33 -11.49 23.00
N LYS A 108 -0.41 -11.61 23.98
CA LYS A 108 0.11 -12.92 24.42
C LYS A 108 -1.00 -13.70 25.15
N PRO A 109 -1.42 -14.89 24.67
CA PRO A 109 -2.42 -15.71 25.35
C PRO A 109 -1.90 -16.21 26.70
N ARG A 110 -2.70 -16.12 27.75
CA ARG A 110 -2.32 -16.47 29.13
C ARG A 110 -2.97 -17.74 29.67
N GLY A 111 -4.17 -18.10 29.21
CA GLY A 111 -4.94 -19.23 29.73
C GLY A 111 -4.20 -20.59 29.67
N ILE A 112 -4.45 -21.43 30.67
CA ILE A 112 -3.75 -22.71 30.85
C ILE A 112 -3.99 -23.68 29.68
N ASP A 113 -5.21 -23.74 29.15
CA ASP A 113 -5.60 -24.64 28.04
C ASP A 113 -5.49 -24.02 26.65
N ASN A 114 -4.94 -22.81 26.56
CA ASN A 114 -4.86 -22.14 25.27
C ASN A 114 -3.89 -22.84 24.31
N ARG A 115 -4.42 -23.32 23.18
CA ARG A 115 -3.66 -24.08 22.18
C ARG A 115 -2.49 -23.29 21.55
N VAL A 116 -2.64 -21.98 21.38
CA VAL A 116 -1.58 -21.08 20.86
C VAL A 116 -0.42 -21.00 21.85
N ARG A 117 -0.73 -20.85 23.15
CA ARG A 117 0.28 -20.76 24.22
C ARG A 117 1.11 -22.04 24.31
N ARG A 118 0.44 -23.20 24.19
CA ARG A 118 1.05 -24.55 24.18
C ARG A 118 1.75 -24.90 22.84
N ARG A 119 1.69 -24.04 21.82
CA ARG A 119 2.34 -24.19 20.51
C ARG A 119 1.95 -25.46 19.74
N PHE A 120 0.68 -25.86 19.80
CA PHE A 120 0.19 -26.98 18.97
C PHE A 120 0.33 -26.68 17.47
N LYS A 121 0.62 -27.72 16.68
CA LYS A 121 0.65 -27.66 15.22
C LYS A 121 -0.69 -27.21 14.62
N GLY A 122 -0.63 -26.53 13.48
CA GLY A 122 -1.81 -26.02 12.77
C GLY A 122 -2.42 -24.75 13.36
N GLN A 123 -1.92 -24.26 14.50
CA GLN A 123 -2.42 -23.04 15.13
C GLN A 123 -1.56 -21.81 14.78
N ILE A 124 -2.13 -20.60 14.96
CA ILE A 124 -1.40 -19.34 14.76
C ILE A 124 -0.09 -19.30 15.56
N LEU A 125 1.00 -18.96 14.88
CA LEU A 125 2.32 -18.87 15.50
C LEU A 125 2.47 -17.58 16.32
N MET A 126 3.13 -17.66 17.47
CA MET A 126 3.44 -16.51 18.31
C MET A 126 4.65 -15.71 17.78
N PRO A 127 4.72 -14.39 17.99
CA PRO A 127 5.92 -13.61 17.74
C PRO A 127 7.08 -14.10 18.62
N ASN A 128 8.24 -14.24 18.00
CA ASN A 128 9.52 -14.53 18.65
C ASN A 128 10.60 -13.62 18.04
N ILE A 129 11.76 -13.55 18.70
CA ILE A 129 12.91 -12.76 18.24
C ILE A 129 13.46 -13.29 16.90
N GLY A 130 13.30 -14.58 16.63
CA GLY A 130 13.72 -15.23 15.38
C GLY A 130 13.10 -14.64 14.11
N TYR A 131 11.90 -14.06 14.18
CA TYR A 131 11.29 -13.34 13.05
C TYR A 131 11.88 -11.96 12.78
N GLY A 132 12.80 -11.46 13.61
CA GLY A 132 13.47 -10.18 13.41
C GLY A 132 14.14 -10.07 12.03
N SER A 133 13.92 -8.94 11.35
CA SER A 133 14.60 -8.61 10.08
C SER A 133 16.08 -8.31 10.31
N ASN A 134 16.90 -8.41 9.26
CA ASN A 134 18.32 -8.01 9.33
C ASN A 134 18.44 -6.54 9.80
N LYS A 135 19.40 -6.27 10.70
CA LYS A 135 19.67 -4.95 11.27
C LYS A 135 19.87 -3.88 10.20
N LYS A 136 20.58 -4.20 9.10
CA LYS A 136 20.86 -3.25 8.00
C LYS A 136 19.59 -2.81 7.25
N THR A 137 18.67 -3.75 7.00
CA THR A 137 17.43 -3.53 6.21
C THR A 137 16.21 -3.22 7.08
N LYS A 138 16.38 -3.13 8.41
CA LYS A 138 15.30 -2.79 9.34
C LYS A 138 14.82 -1.36 9.03
N HIS A 139 13.51 -1.14 8.99
CA HIS A 139 12.88 0.16 8.70
C HIS A 139 13.15 0.76 7.29
N MET A 140 13.71 -0.01 6.37
CA MET A 140 13.92 0.44 4.99
C MET A 140 12.64 0.24 4.15
N LEU A 141 12.36 1.21 3.27
CA LEU A 141 11.28 1.17 2.29
C LEU A 141 11.69 0.29 1.10
N PRO A 142 10.72 -0.25 0.33
CA PRO A 142 11.02 -0.95 -0.92
C PRO A 142 11.74 -0.06 -1.95
N SER A 143 11.60 1.26 -1.84
CA SER A 143 12.33 2.25 -2.64
C SER A 143 13.84 2.31 -2.32
N GLY A 144 14.29 1.70 -1.21
CA GLY A 144 15.69 1.72 -0.75
C GLY A 144 16.01 2.80 0.28
N PHE A 145 15.12 3.75 0.50
CA PHE A 145 15.29 4.83 1.49
C PHE A 145 14.78 4.43 2.88
N ARG A 146 15.21 5.16 3.91
CA ARG A 146 14.60 5.16 5.24
C ARG A 146 13.67 6.36 5.38
N LYS A 147 12.47 6.17 5.90
CA LYS A 147 11.53 7.28 6.09
C LYS A 147 11.91 8.13 7.29
N PHE A 148 11.91 9.44 7.09
CA PHE A 148 12.02 10.45 8.12
C PHE A 148 10.75 11.29 8.09
N LEU A 149 10.08 11.43 9.23
CA LEU A 149 8.82 12.16 9.33
C LEU A 149 9.14 13.64 9.58
N VAL A 150 8.60 14.52 8.72
CA VAL A 150 8.89 15.96 8.72
C VAL A 150 7.64 16.75 9.06
N HIS A 151 7.77 17.69 9.99
CA HIS A 151 6.72 18.64 10.38
C HIS A 151 6.94 20.03 9.77
N ASN A 152 8.19 20.48 9.72
CA ASN A 152 8.56 21.86 9.38
C ASN A 152 9.64 21.93 8.29
N ILE A 153 9.81 23.11 7.69
CA ILE A 153 10.83 23.36 6.67
C ILE A 153 12.26 23.17 7.23
N LYS A 154 12.50 23.63 8.46
CA LYS A 154 13.82 23.50 9.14
C LYS A 154 14.27 22.05 9.29
N GLU A 155 13.32 21.12 9.45
CA GLU A 155 13.63 19.69 9.59
C GLU A 155 14.10 19.06 8.27
N LEU A 156 13.82 19.69 7.11
CA LEU A 156 14.39 19.27 5.82
C LEU A 156 15.90 19.53 5.74
N GLU A 157 16.40 20.55 6.42
CA GLU A 157 17.82 20.92 6.39
C GLU A 157 18.68 19.84 7.05
N VAL A 158 18.15 19.18 8.08
CA VAL A 158 18.79 17.99 8.71
C VAL A 158 19.00 16.87 7.68
N LEU A 159 18.12 16.77 6.68
CA LEU A 159 18.19 15.76 5.62
C LEU A 159 19.10 16.15 4.45
N MET A 160 19.64 17.37 4.41
CA MET A 160 20.49 17.86 3.31
C MET A 160 21.71 16.95 3.09
N MET A 161 22.39 16.56 4.17
CA MET A 161 23.54 15.66 4.10
C MET A 161 23.15 14.20 3.82
N SER A 162 21.91 13.82 4.11
CA SER A 162 21.44 12.43 4.12
C SER A 162 20.45 12.09 3.00
N ASN A 163 20.36 12.94 1.96
CA ASN A 163 19.38 12.86 0.88
C ASN A 163 19.32 11.50 0.14
N ARG A 164 20.46 10.81 -0.01
CA ARG A 164 20.54 9.49 -0.69
C ARG A 164 20.18 8.30 0.20
N THR A 165 20.04 8.50 1.50
CA THR A 165 19.75 7.43 2.48
C THR A 165 18.34 7.55 3.06
N HIS A 166 17.86 8.78 3.24
CA HIS A 166 16.58 9.08 3.85
C HIS A 166 15.63 9.73 2.85
N CYS A 167 14.34 9.46 3.01
CA CYS A 167 13.27 10.16 2.30
C CYS A 167 12.37 10.86 3.32
N ALA A 168 11.86 12.03 2.97
CA ALA A 168 10.93 12.78 3.80
C ALA A 168 9.49 12.26 3.64
N GLU A 169 8.78 12.10 4.74
CA GLU A 169 7.34 11.84 4.80
C GLU A 169 6.68 13.01 5.53
N ILE A 170 5.84 13.80 4.84
CA ILE A 170 5.23 14.98 5.44
C ILE A 170 4.14 14.54 6.41
N ALA A 171 4.25 14.96 7.67
CA ALA A 171 3.36 14.61 8.75
C ALA A 171 1.90 15.01 8.48
N HIS A 172 0.95 14.20 8.97
CA HIS A 172 -0.47 14.39 8.71
C HIS A 172 -1.05 15.70 9.29
N ASN A 173 -0.40 16.31 10.27
CA ASN A 173 -0.85 17.55 10.91
C ASN A 173 -0.52 18.80 10.09
N VAL A 174 0.40 18.71 9.12
CA VAL A 174 0.82 19.87 8.31
C VAL A 174 -0.29 20.31 7.36
N SER A 175 -0.59 21.61 7.38
CA SER A 175 -1.58 22.26 6.51
C SER A 175 -1.15 22.26 5.04
N SER A 176 -2.10 22.46 4.12
CA SER A 176 -1.82 22.50 2.67
C SER A 176 -0.85 23.61 2.29
N LYS A 177 -0.97 24.81 2.89
CA LYS A 177 -0.06 25.95 2.66
C LYS A 177 1.39 25.59 2.98
N ASN A 178 1.63 25.03 4.17
CA ASN A 178 2.98 24.65 4.60
C ASN A 178 3.52 23.45 3.80
N ARG A 179 2.64 22.56 3.32
CA ARG A 179 3.02 21.45 2.43
C ARG A 179 3.62 21.92 1.11
N LYS A 180 3.07 22.97 0.49
CA LYS A 180 3.64 23.56 -0.74
C LYS A 180 5.09 24.01 -0.51
N LEU A 181 5.31 24.79 0.55
CA LEU A 181 6.64 25.29 0.92
C LEU A 181 7.64 24.16 1.21
N ILE A 182 7.20 23.09 1.89
CA ILE A 182 8.04 21.92 2.17
C ILE A 182 8.40 21.19 0.87
N VAL A 183 7.46 21.04 -0.07
CA VAL A 183 7.71 20.39 -1.36
C VAL A 183 8.67 21.21 -2.22
N GLU A 184 8.45 22.52 -2.32
CA GLU A 184 9.33 23.46 -3.04
C GLU A 184 10.75 23.43 -2.47
N ARG A 185 10.88 23.53 -1.13
CA ARG A 185 12.18 23.47 -0.47
C ARG A 185 12.87 22.12 -0.65
N ALA A 186 12.12 21.02 -0.59
CA ALA A 186 12.67 19.68 -0.80
C ALA A 186 13.15 19.46 -2.24
N ALA A 187 12.49 20.07 -3.23
CA ALA A 187 12.94 20.04 -4.63
C ALA A 187 14.29 20.75 -4.78
N GLN A 188 14.46 21.93 -4.16
CA GLN A 188 15.73 22.65 -4.13
C GLN A 188 16.86 21.83 -3.49
N LEU A 189 16.57 21.16 -2.37
CA LEU A 189 17.55 20.35 -1.63
C LEU A 189 17.77 18.95 -2.23
N ALA A 190 17.08 18.62 -3.34
CA ALA A 190 17.13 17.30 -3.96
C ALA A 190 16.81 16.17 -2.95
N ILE A 191 15.74 16.34 -2.17
CA ILE A 191 15.26 15.35 -1.20
C ILE A 191 13.99 14.68 -1.73
N LYS A 192 13.97 13.34 -1.69
CA LYS A 192 12.80 12.56 -2.10
C LYS A 192 11.70 12.61 -1.04
N ILE A 193 10.51 13.09 -1.42
CA ILE A 193 9.30 13.04 -0.58
C ILE A 193 8.45 11.81 -0.97
N THR A 194 7.88 11.11 0.02
CA THR A 194 7.00 9.95 -0.22
C THR A 194 5.57 10.32 -0.61
N ASN A 195 5.07 11.45 -0.09
CA ASN A 195 3.70 11.93 -0.26
C ASN A 195 3.64 13.39 -0.80
N PRO A 196 4.16 13.69 -2.01
CA PRO A 196 4.25 15.06 -2.51
C PRO A 196 2.88 15.71 -2.74
N ASN A 197 1.91 14.98 -3.30
CA ASN A 197 0.61 15.53 -3.69
C ASN A 197 -0.45 15.49 -2.57
N ALA A 198 -0.07 15.09 -1.35
CA ALA A 198 -1.04 14.93 -0.29
C ALA A 198 -1.62 16.29 0.15
N ARG A 199 -2.96 16.44 0.07
CA ARG A 199 -3.75 17.66 0.34
C ARG A 199 -3.52 18.83 -0.63
N LEU A 200 -2.72 18.64 -1.68
CA LEU A 200 -2.52 19.61 -2.74
C LEU A 200 -3.34 19.13 -3.94
N ARG A 201 -4.58 19.62 -4.06
CA ARG A 201 -5.38 19.47 -5.29
C ARG A 201 -5.28 20.79 -6.05
N SER A 202 -4.85 20.73 -7.31
CA SER A 202 -5.16 21.75 -8.30
C SER A 202 -6.60 21.54 -8.77
N GLU A 203 -7.31 22.62 -9.09
CA GLU A 203 -8.74 22.62 -9.43
C GLU A 203 -9.07 21.81 -10.71
N GLU A 204 -8.07 21.38 -11.48
CA GLU A 204 -8.24 20.77 -12.81
C GLU A 204 -8.21 19.23 -12.86
N ASN A 205 -7.97 18.53 -11.75
CA ASN A 205 -7.92 17.05 -11.74
C ASN A 205 -9.13 16.46 -11.00
N GLU A 206 -10.24 16.31 -11.71
CA GLU A 206 -11.34 15.37 -11.39
C GLU A 206 -11.08 13.97 -11.97
#